data_AF-A0A034V2Q7-F1
#
_entry.id   AF-A0A034V2Q7-F1
#
_cell.length_a   1.000
_cell.length_b   1.000
_cell.length_c   1.000
_cell.angle_alpha   90.00
_cell.angle_beta   90.00
_cell.angle_gamma   90.00
#
_symmetry.space_group_name_H-M   'P 1'
#
loop_
_entity.id
_entity.type
_entity.pdbx_description
1 polymer ?
#
loop_
_entity_poly.entity_id
_entity_poly.type
_entity_poly.pdbx_seq_one_letter_code
_entity_poly.pdbx_strand_id
1 'polypeptide(L)'
;NTTPAGGFFLSGGGGSWVVQPPVYIWSYLKSLKDDVNEEFVVIGYNSPYFYLRSSAIFCHDICDKIDWLQKSKFGHTRLMPTFGVAFCCRPEEVAQSFKQFPLD
;
A
#
# COMPACT_ATOMS: atom_id res chain seq x y z
N ASN A 1 -4.30 -31.24 -6.75
CA ASN A 1 -5.41 -30.62 -6.00
C ASN A 1 -5.08 -29.17 -5.69
N THR A 2 -5.41 -28.28 -6.61
CA THR A 2 -5.29 -26.82 -6.46
C THR A 2 -6.54 -26.30 -5.78
N THR A 3 -6.40 -25.86 -4.54
CA THR A 3 -7.44 -25.11 -3.82
C THR A 3 -7.64 -23.76 -4.52
N PRO A 4 -8.86 -23.34 -4.91
CA PRO A 4 -9.07 -21.99 -5.40
C PRO A 4 -8.94 -21.03 -4.22
N ALA A 5 -8.11 -20.00 -4.36
CA ALA A 5 -8.10 -18.88 -3.42
C ALA A 5 -9.51 -18.28 -3.35
N GLY A 6 -10.11 -18.24 -2.15
CA GLY A 6 -11.48 -17.81 -1.94
C GLY A 6 -11.67 -16.35 -2.35
N GLY A 7 -12.35 -16.12 -3.47
CA GLY A 7 -12.84 -14.81 -3.86
C GLY A 7 -14.07 -14.41 -3.01
N PHE A 8 -14.22 -13.12 -2.74
CA PHE A 8 -15.39 -12.58 -2.07
C PHE A 8 -16.50 -12.36 -3.11
N PHE A 9 -17.65 -13.00 -2.92
CA PHE A 9 -18.79 -12.87 -3.83
C PHE A 9 -19.71 -11.74 -3.36
N LEU A 10 -19.87 -10.70 -4.17
CA LEU A 10 -20.93 -9.71 -3.97
C LEU A 10 -22.16 -10.16 -4.77
N SER A 11 -23.19 -10.59 -4.07
CA SER A 11 -24.45 -11.01 -4.70
C SER A 11 -25.37 -9.79 -4.82
N GLY A 12 -25.34 -9.14 -5.98
CA GLY A 12 -26.32 -8.14 -6.40
C GLY A 12 -27.17 -8.72 -7.53
N GLY A 13 -28.49 -8.51 -7.48
CA GLY A 13 -29.45 -9.12 -8.41
C GLY A 13 -29.07 -8.91 -9.88
N GLY A 14 -28.60 -9.97 -10.53
CA GLY A 14 -28.27 -9.97 -11.96
C GLY A 14 -27.00 -10.75 -12.35
N GLY A 15 -26.09 -11.08 -11.43
CA GLY A 15 -24.92 -11.89 -11.74
C GLY A 15 -23.93 -12.01 -10.58
N SER A 16 -23.23 -13.15 -10.50
CA SER A 16 -22.15 -13.36 -9.54
C SER A 16 -20.88 -12.67 -10.04
N TRP A 17 -20.49 -11.57 -9.40
CA TRP A 17 -19.22 -10.89 -9.69
C TRP A 17 -18.15 -11.43 -8.75
N VAL A 18 -17.10 -12.05 -9.32
CA VAL A 18 -15.91 -12.41 -8.57
C VAL A 18 -15.06 -11.15 -8.41
N VAL A 19 -15.08 -10.56 -7.22
CA VAL A 19 -14.20 -9.43 -6.90
C VAL A 19 -12.88 -9.98 -6.37
N GLN A 20 -11.80 -9.70 -7.10
CA GLN A 20 -10.45 -10.04 -6.65
C GLN A 20 -9.99 -9.00 -5.61
N PRO A 21 -9.44 -9.40 -4.46
CA PRO A 21 -8.89 -8.46 -3.50
C PRO A 21 -7.70 -7.72 -4.14
N PRO A 22 -7.53 -6.41 -3.88
CA PRO A 22 -6.38 -5.68 -4.37
C PRO A 22 -5.11 -6.23 -3.73
N VAL A 23 -4.03 -6.34 -4.50
CA VAL A 23 -2.72 -6.76 -3.98
C VAL A 23 -2.07 -5.64 -3.15
N TYR A 24 -2.31 -4.38 -3.54
CA TYR A 24 -1.81 -3.20 -2.86
C TYR A 24 -2.97 -2.24 -2.57
N ILE A 25 -2.92 -1.60 -1.40
CA ILE A 25 -3.77 -0.48 -1.03
C ILE A 25 -2.84 0.70 -0.81
N TRP A 26 -3.20 1.89 -1.30
CA TRP A 26 -2.33 3.05 -1.22
C TRP A 26 -3.09 4.32 -0.89
N SER A 27 -2.37 5.31 -0.37
CA SER A 27 -2.86 6.67 -0.16
C SER A 27 -1.74 7.66 -0.42
N TYR A 28 -2.04 8.72 -1.18
CA TYR A 28 -1.14 9.85 -1.39
C TYR A 28 -1.34 10.87 -0.26
N LEU A 29 -0.24 11.28 0.36
CA LEU A 29 -0.21 12.25 1.46
C LEU A 29 0.62 13.44 1.03
N LYS A 30 0.07 14.63 1.25
CA LYS A 30 0.71 15.93 1.00
C LYS A 30 0.48 16.84 2.19
N SER A 31 1.49 17.59 2.57
CA SER A 31 1.36 18.64 3.59
C SER A 31 0.26 19.64 3.21
N LEU A 32 -0.55 20.03 4.20
CA LEU A 32 -1.52 21.13 4.07
C LEU A 32 -0.88 22.51 4.21
N LYS A 33 0.38 22.56 4.64
CA LYS A 33 1.14 23.80 4.77
C LYS A 33 2.00 24.01 3.53
N ASP A 34 1.80 25.14 2.85
CA ASP A 34 2.47 25.48 1.60
C ASP A 34 4.00 25.63 1.74
N ASP A 35 4.49 25.96 2.94
CA ASP A 35 5.92 26.09 3.24
C ASP A 35 6.63 24.75 3.48
N VAL A 36 5.87 23.66 3.61
CA VAL A 36 6.40 22.31 3.84
C VAL A 36 6.17 21.49 2.58
N ASN A 37 7.24 21.32 1.78
CA ASN A 37 7.22 20.44 0.62
C ASN A 37 7.44 18.96 1.03
N GLU A 38 6.47 18.40 1.76
CA GLU A 38 6.42 16.98 2.13
C GLU A 38 5.25 16.31 1.40
N GLU A 39 5.58 15.40 0.49
CA GLU A 39 4.62 14.55 -0.20
C GLU A 39 5.18 13.13 -0.36
N PHE A 40 4.32 12.13 -0.21
CA PHE A 40 4.69 10.72 -0.33
C PHE A 40 3.44 9.83 -0.47
N VAL A 41 3.66 8.58 -0.86
CA VAL A 41 2.59 7.58 -0.97
C VAL A 41 2.82 6.51 0.08
N VAL A 42 1.83 6.27 0.93
CA VAL A 42 1.83 5.10 1.84
C VAL A 42 1.22 3.93 1.09
N ILE A 43 1.93 2.80 1.05
CA ILE A 43 1.49 1.60 0.33
C ILE A 43 1.47 0.43 1.31
N GLY A 44 0.31 -0.20 1.45
CA GLY A 44 0.10 -1.43 2.20
C GLY A 44 0.01 -2.63 1.26
N TYR A 45 0.78 -3.68 1.57
CA TYR A 45 0.71 -4.96 0.86
C TYR A 45 -0.38 -5.84 1.50
N ASN A 46 -1.46 -6.09 0.75
CA ASN A 46 -2.61 -6.88 1.21
C ASN A 46 -2.34 -8.37 1.00
N SER A 47 -1.44 -8.94 1.80
CA SER A 47 -1.14 -10.38 1.80
C SER A 47 -1.64 -11.06 3.07
N PRO A 48 -2.28 -12.24 2.95
CA PRO A 48 -2.77 -13.01 4.10
C PRO A 48 -1.66 -13.67 4.95
N TYR A 49 -0.36 -13.49 4.64
CA TYR A 49 0.71 -14.23 5.30
C TYR A 49 1.96 -13.41 5.63
N PHE A 50 2.64 -13.86 6.69
CA PHE A 50 3.86 -13.33 7.31
C PHE A 50 5.09 -13.20 6.37
N TYR A 51 5.04 -13.85 5.21
CA TYR A 51 6.15 -13.88 4.26
C TYR A 51 6.02 -12.70 3.28
N LEU A 52 6.67 -11.60 3.63
CA LEU A 52 7.02 -10.59 2.64
C LEU A 52 7.87 -11.24 1.56
N ARG A 53 7.33 -11.34 0.34
CA ARG A 53 8.23 -11.52 -0.80
C ARG A 53 9.06 -10.24 -0.90
N SER A 54 10.37 -10.37 -1.09
CA SER A 54 11.25 -9.23 -1.38
C SER A 54 10.74 -8.39 -2.57
N SER A 55 9.96 -9.00 -3.46
CA SER A 55 9.26 -8.33 -4.57
C SER A 55 8.04 -7.48 -4.19
N ALA A 56 7.61 -7.48 -2.92
CA ALA A 56 6.43 -6.73 -2.48
C ALA A 56 6.73 -5.23 -2.30
N ILE A 57 7.99 -4.89 -2.04
CA ILE A 57 8.47 -3.51 -1.97
C ILE A 57 9.12 -3.21 -3.32
N PHE A 58 8.51 -2.31 -4.10
CA PHE A 58 8.96 -1.98 -5.47
C PHE A 58 9.51 -0.55 -5.59
N CYS A 59 9.56 0.19 -4.48
CA CYS A 59 10.11 1.54 -4.41
C CYS A 59 11.13 1.64 -3.27
N HIS A 60 11.88 2.74 -3.21
CA HIS A 60 12.69 3.05 -2.05
C HIS A 60 11.80 3.48 -0.89
N ASP A 61 11.87 2.73 0.21
CA ASP A 61 11.09 3.01 1.41
C ASP A 61 11.65 4.20 2.18
N ILE A 62 10.91 5.31 2.19
CA ILE A 62 11.28 6.58 2.82
C ILE A 62 10.55 6.85 4.14
N CYS A 63 9.80 5.90 4.71
CA CYS A 63 9.05 6.17 5.94
C CYS A 63 9.93 6.65 7.10
N ASP A 64 11.17 6.14 7.17
CA ASP A 64 12.15 6.50 8.21
C ASP A 64 12.86 7.84 7.93
N LYS A 65 12.52 8.50 6.81
CA LYS A 65 12.96 9.86 6.47
C LYS A 65 11.91 10.92 6.81
N ILE A 66 10.70 10.50 7.17
CA ILE A 66 9.59 11.38 7.52
C ILE A 66 9.52 11.50 9.03
N ASP A 67 9.81 12.70 9.54
CA ASP A 67 10.23 12.91 10.92
C ASP A 67 9.17 12.58 11.97
N TRP A 68 7.92 12.94 11.69
CA TRP A 68 6.79 12.64 12.56
C TRP A 68 6.30 11.20 12.39
N LEU A 69 6.41 10.65 11.18
CA LEU A 69 5.93 9.32 10.84
C LEU A 69 6.83 8.25 11.47
N GLN A 70 8.15 8.40 11.38
CA GLN A 70 9.10 7.47 11.98
C GLN A 70 8.92 7.36 13.51
N LYS A 71 8.53 8.45 14.19
CA LYS A 71 8.28 8.50 15.63
C LYS A 71 6.88 8.02 16.03
N SER A 72 5.99 7.83 15.05
CA SER A 72 4.61 7.40 15.30
C SER A 72 4.52 5.92 15.63
N LYS A 73 3.40 5.49 16.22
CA LYS A 73 3.11 4.04 16.40
C LYS A 73 3.15 3.30 15.07
N PHE A 74 2.56 3.87 14.02
CA PHE A 74 2.57 3.29 12.69
C PHE A 74 3.99 3.07 12.18
N GLY A 75 4.85 4.10 12.26
CA GLY A 75 6.25 4.02 11.81
C GLY A 75 7.00 2.85 12.41
N HIS A 76 6.82 2.62 13.72
CA HIS A 76 7.46 1.51 14.43
C HIS A 76 6.88 0.13 14.09
N THR A 77 5.60 0.04 13.71
CA THR A 77 4.91 -1.25 13.50
C THR A 77 4.72 -1.62 12.04
N ARG A 78 4.96 -0.71 11.09
CA ARG A 78 4.62 -0.89 9.66
C ARG A 78 5.33 -2.06 8.97
N LEU A 79 6.41 -2.60 9.54
CA LEU A 79 7.11 -3.78 9.00
C LEU A 79 6.81 -5.05 9.81
N MET A 80 6.01 -4.95 10.87
CA MET A 80 5.61 -6.11 11.66
C MET A 80 4.49 -6.85 10.93
N PRO A 81 4.69 -8.11 10.52
CA PRO A 81 3.68 -8.77 9.68
C PRO A 81 2.34 -9.00 10.40
N THR A 82 2.32 -9.00 11.73
CA THR A 82 1.09 -9.04 12.54
C THR A 82 0.20 -7.81 12.38
N PHE A 83 0.77 -6.67 11.97
CA PHE A 83 0.05 -5.42 11.73
C PHE A 83 -0.08 -5.09 10.23
N GLY A 84 0.28 -6.04 9.36
CA GLY A 84 0.44 -5.81 7.94
C GLY A 84 1.74 -5.08 7.62
N VAL A 85 2.12 -5.11 6.34
CA VAL A 85 3.34 -4.45 5.88
C VAL A 85 3.00 -3.23 5.06
N ALA A 86 3.57 -2.10 5.45
CA ALA A 86 3.47 -0.85 4.75
C ALA A 86 4.81 -0.13 4.61
N PHE A 87 4.98 0.55 3.49
CA PHE A 87 6.16 1.31 3.12
C PHE A 87 5.76 2.63 2.47
N CYS A 88 6.68 3.60 2.46
CA CYS A 88 6.43 4.93 1.93
C CYS A 88 7.27 5.12 0.68
N CYS A 89 6.63 5.48 -0.42
CA CYS A 89 7.31 5.73 -1.68
C CYS A 89 7.26 7.22 -2.03
N ARG A 90 8.22 7.64 -2.84
CA ARG A 90 8.09 8.91 -3.56
C ARG A 90 7.05 8.77 -4.69
N PRO A 91 6.19 9.78 -4.94
CA PRO A 91 5.14 9.70 -5.96
C PRO A 91 5.67 9.30 -7.35
N GLU A 92 6.83 9.80 -7.74
CA GLU A 92 7.48 9.51 -9.02
C GLU A 92 7.84 8.03 -9.21
N GLU A 93 8.26 7.33 -8.14
CA GLU A 93 8.57 5.90 -8.20
C GLU A 93 7.29 5.05 -8.31
N VAL A 94 6.19 5.53 -7.70
CA VAL A 94 4.87 4.88 -7.78
C VAL A 94 4.30 5.00 -9.18
N ALA A 95 4.39 6.17 -9.82
CA ALA A 95 3.88 6.37 -11.17
C ALA A 95 4.59 5.53 -12.24
N GLN A 96 5.88 5.24 -12.05
CA GLN A 96 6.62 4.30 -12.91
C GLN A 96 6.10 2.87 -12.77
N SER A 97 5.56 2.51 -11.60
CA SER A 97 5.10 1.16 -11.25
C SER A 97 3.61 0.95 -11.53
N PHE A 98 2.77 1.98 -11.33
CA PHE A 98 1.32 1.94 -11.54
C PHE A 98 0.92 2.90 -12.65
N LYS A 99 0.55 2.33 -13.81
CA LYS A 99 0.11 3.10 -14.98
C LYS A 99 -1.15 3.97 -14.77
N GLN A 100 -1.86 3.79 -13.65
CA GLN A 100 -3.10 4.50 -13.32
C GLN A 100 -2.93 5.44 -12.11
N PHE A 101 -1.69 5.76 -11.74
CA PHE A 101 -1.41 6.66 -10.62
C PHE A 101 -1.60 8.13 -11.07
N PRO A 102 -2.47 8.92 -10.41
CA PRO A 102 -2.69 10.31 -10.76
C PRO A 102 -1.52 11.14 -10.22
N LEU A 103 -0.56 11.47 -11.08
CA LEU A 103 0.43 12.51 -10.79
C LEU A 103 -0.08 13.92 -11.14
N ASP A 104 -1.13 14.01 -11.96
CA ASP A 104 -1.71 15.24 -12.49
C ASP A 104 -3.25 15.21 -12.41
#